data_AF-A0A0W0ZKX4-F1
#
_entry.id   AF-A0A0W0ZKX4-F1
#
_cell.length_a   1.000
_cell.length_b   1.000
_cell.length_c   1.000
_cell.angle_alpha   90.00
_cell.angle_beta   90.00
_cell.angle_gamma   90.00
#
_symmetry.space_group_name_H-M   'P 1'
#
loop_
_entity.id
_entity.type
_entity.pdbx_description
1 polymer ?
#
loop_
_entity_poly.entity_id
_entity_poly.type
_entity_poly.pdbx_seq_one_letter_code
_entity_poly.pdbx_strand_id
1 'polypeptide(L)' 'MEQQYFKEKLYERMWKLEGIMNKLKNYHDLKRAQYRGLENTQIQAYFAAMALNIKRLVFFALYQLLQILI' A
#
# COMPACT_ATOMS: atom_id res chain seq x y z
N MET A 1 27.93 8.33 10.06
CA MET A 1 26.83 7.43 10.49
C MET A 1 25.47 7.86 9.96
N GLU A 2 25.06 9.14 10.07
CA GLU A 2 23.74 9.60 9.59
C GLU A 2 23.48 9.36 8.10
N GLN A 3 24.50 9.53 7.25
CA GLN A 3 24.38 9.32 5.81
C GLN A 3 24.16 7.86 5.42
N GLN A 4 24.68 6.90 6.20
CA GLN A 4 24.51 5.48 5.95
C GLN A 4 23.11 5.02 6.37
N TYR A 5 22.67 5.41 7.57
CA TYR A 5 21.30 5.19 8.04
C TYR A 5 20.26 5.77 7.06
N PHE A 6 20.50 6.96 6.53
CA PHE A 6 19.62 7.58 5.54
C PHE A 6 19.50 6.72 4.26
N LYS A 7 20.62 6.23 3.73
CA LYS A 7 20.64 5.37 2.53
C LYS A 7 19.89 4.06 2.76
N GLU A 8 20.10 3.43 3.91
CA GLU A 8 19.43 2.17 4.27
C GLU A 8 17.91 2.36 4.38
N LYS A 9 17.47 3.43 5.04
CA LYS A 9 16.05 3.76 5.16
C LYS A 9 15.41 4.11 3.81
N LEU A 10 16.15 4.77 2.92
CA LEU A 10 15.69 5.06 1.56
C LEU A 10 15.47 3.77 0.78
N TYR A 11 16.44 2.85 0.83
CA TYR A 11 16.36 1.55 0.17
C TYR A 11 15.18 0.73 0.69
N GLU A 12 15.00 0.68 2.01
CA GLU A 12 13.87 -0.02 2.65
C GLU A 12 12.52 0.52 2.18
N ARG A 13 12.39 1.84 2.06
CA ARG A 13 11.17 2.49 1.56
C ARG A 13 10.92 2.15 0.09
N MET A 14 11.95 2.19 -0.76
CA MET A 14 11.84 1.84 -2.17
C MET A 14 11.33 0.40 -2.35
N TRP A 15 11.96 -0.56 -1.66
CA TRP A 15 11.54 -1.96 -1.70
C TRP A 15 10.09 -2.16 -1.22
N LYS A 16 9.71 -1.53 -0.09
CA LYS A 16 8.33 -1.61 0.42
C LYS A 16 7.31 -1.02 -0.57
N LEU A 17 7.66 0.09 -1.22
CA LEU A 17 6.83 0.73 -2.23
C LEU A 17 6.61 -0.16 -3.44
N GLU A 18 7.66 -0.85 -3.91
CA GLU A 18 7.55 -1.80 -5.02
C GLU A 18 6.55 -2.92 -4.71
N GLY A 19 6.62 -3.50 -3.51
CA GLY A 19 5.66 -4.50 -3.05
C GLY A 19 4.22 -3.99 -2.99
N ILE A 20 4.02 -2.74 -2.55
CA ILE A 20 2.70 -2.10 -2.55
C ILE A 20 2.20 -1.89 -3.99
N MET A 21 3.06 -1.39 -4.88
CA MET A 21 2.70 -1.17 -6.29
C MET A 21 2.37 -2.47 -7.02
N ASN A 22 3.08 -3.56 -6.72
CA ASN A 22 2.76 -4.88 -7.28
C ASN A 22 1.36 -5.34 -6.84
N LYS A 23 1.00 -5.16 -5.55
CA LYS A 23 -0.34 -5.48 -5.05
C LYS A 23 -1.42 -4.64 -5.73
N LEU A 24 -1.16 -3.34 -5.85
CA LEU A 24 -2.06 -2.38 -6.48
C LEU A 24 -2.33 -2.74 -7.95
N LYS A 25 -1.29 -3.09 -8.71
CA LYS A 25 -1.42 -3.50 -10.13
C LYS A 25 -2.20 -4.80 -10.31
N ASN A 26 -1.94 -5.81 -9.46
CA ASN A 26 -2.47 -7.16 -9.66
C ASN A 26 -3.80 -7.44 -8.94
N TYR A 27 -4.06 -6.81 -7.79
CA TYR A 27 -5.22 -7.10 -6.95
C TYR A 27 -6.20 -5.93 -6.82
N HIS A 28 -5.88 -4.76 -7.38
CA HIS A 28 -6.72 -3.55 -7.31
C HIS A 28 -6.88 -2.85 -8.67
N ASP A 29 -6.82 -3.64 -9.76
CA ASP A 29 -7.13 -3.24 -11.13
C ASP A 29 -6.30 -2.10 -11.74
N LEU A 30 -5.23 -1.64 -11.09
CA LEU A 30 -4.41 -0.56 -11.65
C LEU A 30 -3.71 -0.94 -12.96
N LYS A 31 -3.41 -2.23 -13.19
CA LYS A 31 -2.91 -2.71 -14.48
C LYS A 31 -3.93 -2.54 -15.61
N ARG A 32 -5.23 -2.60 -15.30
CA ARG A 32 -6.29 -2.37 -16.30
C ARG A 32 -6.64 -0.89 -16.43
N ALA A 33 -6.56 -0.15 -15.33
CA ALA A 33 -6.87 1.27 -15.30
C ALA A 33 -5.94 2.11 -16.19
N GLN A 34 -4.69 1.67 -16.42
CA GLN A 34 -3.75 2.36 -17.31
C GLN A 34 -4.30 2.60 -18.73
N TYR A 35 -5.27 1.79 -19.18
CA TYR A 35 -5.92 1.93 -20.50
C TYR A 35 -7.12 2.89 -20.50
N ARG A 36 -7.46 3.52 -19.36
CA ARG A 36 -8.65 4.39 -19.20
C ARG A 36 -8.33 5.89 -19.21
N GLY A 37 -7.08 6.27 -19.48
CA GLY A 37 -6.61 7.66 -19.39
C GLY A 37 -6.18 8.06 -17.97
N LEU A 38 -5.49 9.20 -17.88
CA LEU A 38 -4.81 9.64 -16.65
C LEU A 38 -5.79 9.88 -15.49
N GLU A 39 -6.87 10.61 -15.74
CA GLU A 39 -7.86 10.97 -14.73
C GLU A 39 -8.51 9.73 -14.10
N ASN A 40 -8.98 8.80 -14.94
CA ASN A 40 -9.55 7.54 -14.47
C ASN A 40 -8.53 6.66 -13.74
N THR A 41 -7.26 6.69 -14.17
CA THR A 41 -6.18 5.97 -13.49
C THR A 41 -5.91 6.56 -12.10
N GLN A 42 -5.93 7.89 -11.96
CA GLN A 42 -5.76 8.57 -10.68
C GLN A 42 -6.89 8.21 -9.72
N ILE A 43 -8.14 8.27 -10.19
CA ILE A 43 -9.32 7.87 -9.41
C ILE A 43 -9.18 6.42 -8.93
N GLN A 44 -8.82 5.48 -9.81
CA GLN A 44 -8.57 4.09 -9.44
C GLN A 44 -7.46 3.98 -8.38
N ALA A 45 -6.38 4.75 -8.51
CA ALA A 45 -5.28 4.73 -7.56
C ALA A 45 -5.72 5.17 -6.16
N TYR A 46 -6.55 6.22 -6.06
CA TYR A 46 -7.11 6.68 -4.79
C TYR A 46 -8.03 5.62 -4.16
N PHE A 47 -8.95 5.03 -4.94
CA PHE A 47 -9.82 3.95 -4.45
C PHE A 47 -9.03 2.72 -4.00
N ALA A 48 -8.02 2.32 -4.77
CA ALA A 48 -7.16 1.19 -4.43
C ALA A 48 -6.36 1.43 -3.14
N ALA A 49 -5.79 2.63 -2.98
CA ALA A 49 -5.10 3.04 -1.76
C ALA A 49 -6.04 3.06 -0.54
N MET A 50 -7.25 3.60 -0.70
CA MET A 50 -8.27 3.62 0.34
C MET A 50 -8.65 2.19 0.76
N ALA A 51 -8.92 1.30 -0.20
CA ALA A 51 -9.23 -0.10 0.09
C ALA A 51 -8.08 -0.81 0.85
N LEU A 52 -6.83 -0.54 0.48
CA LEU A 52 -5.66 -1.11 1.16
C LEU A 52 -5.56 -0.61 2.61
N ASN A 53 -5.79 0.68 2.84
CA ASN A 53 -5.75 1.26 4.18
C ASN A 53 -6.90 0.74 5.06
N ILE A 54 -8.10 0.59 4.52
CA ILE A 54 -9.23 -0.02 5.24
C ILE A 54 -8.90 -1.46 5.66
N LYS A 55 -8.36 -2.28 4.74
CA LYS A 55 -7.93 -3.65 5.07
C LYS A 55 -6.91 -3.68 6.22
N ARG A 56 -5.97 -2.73 6.25
CA ARG A 56 -4.99 -2.59 7.34
C ARG A 56 -5.65 -2.19 8.65
N LEU A 57 -6.56 -1.20 8.64
CA LEU A 57 -7.29 -0.79 9.85
C LEU A 57 -8.11 -1.93 10.43
N VAL A 58 -8.84 -2.67 9.59
CA VAL A 58 -9.61 -3.84 10.01
C VAL A 58 -8.68 -4.90 10.61
N PHE A 59 -7.55 -5.19 9.98
CA PHE A 59 -6.56 -6.12 10.53
C PHE A 59 -6.06 -5.68 11.91
N PHE A 60 -5.70 -4.40 12.08
CA PHE A 60 -5.25 -3.87 13.36
C PHE A 60 -6.34 -3.92 14.43
N ALA A 61 -7.57 -3.57 14.09
CA ALA A 61 -8.71 -3.63 15.02
C ALA A 61 -8.98 -5.06 15.49
N LEU A 62 -8.97 -6.03 14.56
CA LEU A 62 -9.15 -7.45 14.88
C LEU A 62 -8.00 -8.00 15.72
N TYR A 63 -6.76 -7.62 15.41
CA TYR A 63 -5.60 -8.01 16.19
C TYR A 63 -5.68 -7.47 17.62
N GLN A 64 -6.04 -6.19 17.80
CA GLN A 64 -6.23 -5.59 19.11
C GLN A 64 -7.34 -6.27 19.91
N LEU A 65 -8.47 -6.61 19.25
CA LEU A 65 -9.56 -7.34 19.88
C LEU A 65 -9.10 -8.72 20.37
N LEU A 66 -8.33 -9.44 19.55
CA LEU A 66 -7.79 -10.75 19.91
C LEU A 66 -6.86 -10.66 21.12
N GLN A 67 -6.00 -9.63 21.21
CA GLN A 67 -5.12 -9.40 22.36
C GLN A 67 -5.86 -9.07 23.66
N ILE A 68 -7.11 -8.58 23.58
CA ILE A 68 -7.94 -8.31 24.76
C ILE A 68 -8.65 -9.59 25.24
N LEU A 69 -8.95 -10.50 24.32
CA LEU A 69 -9.73 -11.71 24.58
C LEU A 69 -8.90 -12.91 25.09
N ILE A 70 -7.58 -12.88 24.90
CA ILE A 70 -6.62 -13.92 25.32
C ILE A 70 -5.80 -13.37 26.49
#